data_AF-A0A2D7M245-F1
#
_entry.id   AF-A0A2D7M245-F1
#
_cell.length_a   1.000
_cell.length_b   1.000
_cell.length_c   1.000
_cell.angle_alpha   90.00
_cell.angle_beta   90.00
_cell.angle_gamma   90.00
#
_symmetry.space_group_name_H-M   'P 1'
#
loop_
_entity.id
_entity.type
_entity.pdbx_description
1 polymer ?
#
loop_
_entity_poly.entity_id
_entity_poly.type
_entity_poly.pdbx_seq_one_letter_code
_entity_poly.pdbx_strand_id
1 'polypeptide(L)'
;MSKQLKLFKEEKLPVEVNKVPFVDEVEIFNNTFGKPNNYEPTIPEKKEWQFVYDFILEELEEYREACERGDIVEVLDALCDITYVSLGNGAMLHGLKDKVWPAYLEVQGSNMSKACKTEEEAILTVSQRSKEQGEACHFEKLEEGRYIVYRSRDKKVMKSINYYRPDLSKFFTQDEIEKCLPNGDPETII
;
A
#
# COMPACT_ATOMS: atom_id res chain seq x y z
N MET A 1 12.03 25.19 -42.19
CA MET A 1 11.10 24.18 -41.65
C MET A 1 11.71 22.79 -41.88
N SER A 2 12.62 22.37 -41.01
CA SER A 2 13.28 21.06 -41.15
C SER A 2 12.43 20.00 -40.44
N LYS A 3 11.90 19.03 -41.19
CA LYS A 3 11.21 17.86 -40.63
C LYS A 3 12.27 16.86 -40.17
N GLN A 4 12.45 16.74 -38.86
CA GLN A 4 13.28 15.70 -38.27
C GLN A 4 12.57 14.35 -38.44
N LEU A 5 13.15 13.46 -39.24
CA LEU A 5 12.72 12.07 -39.39
C LEU A 5 12.99 11.33 -38.07
N LYS A 6 11.92 10.79 -37.45
CA LYS A 6 12.05 9.78 -36.38
C LYS A 6 12.59 8.50 -36.99
N LEU A 7 13.91 8.29 -36.87
CA LEU A 7 14.67 7.20 -37.50
C LEU A 7 14.75 5.92 -36.66
N PHE A 8 14.01 5.84 -35.54
CA PHE A 8 13.95 4.66 -34.71
C PHE A 8 12.49 4.25 -34.51
N LYS A 9 12.18 2.98 -34.77
CA LYS A 9 10.96 2.36 -34.27
C LYS A 9 11.03 2.48 -32.74
N GLU A 10 10.01 3.05 -32.14
CA GLU A 10 9.79 2.93 -30.69
C GLU A 10 9.57 1.44 -30.42
N GLU A 11 10.64 0.72 -30.08
CA GLU A 11 10.53 -0.64 -29.57
C GLU A 11 9.76 -0.56 -28.26
N LYS A 12 8.53 -1.08 -28.27
CA LYS A 12 7.78 -1.33 -27.04
C LYS A 12 8.63 -2.29 -26.20
N LEU A 13 9.28 -1.75 -25.17
CA LEU A 13 9.92 -2.56 -24.14
C LEU A 13 8.92 -3.64 -23.68
N PRO A 14 9.36 -4.89 -23.47
CA PRO A 14 8.47 -5.95 -23.00
C PRO A 14 7.78 -5.49 -21.71
N VAL A 15 6.47 -5.73 -21.63
CA VAL A 15 5.59 -5.36 -20.52
C VAL A 15 5.87 -6.27 -19.32
N GLU A 16 7.08 -6.19 -18.75
CA GLU A 16 7.42 -6.73 -17.42
C GLU A 16 7.10 -5.71 -16.32
N VAL A 17 6.29 -4.69 -16.63
CA VAL A 17 6.05 -3.58 -15.73
C VAL A 17 4.98 -3.99 -14.72
N ASN A 18 5.40 -4.20 -13.46
CA ASN A 18 4.54 -4.29 -12.27
C ASN A 18 4.02 -5.69 -11.88
N LYS A 19 4.79 -6.76 -12.07
CA LYS A 19 4.43 -8.08 -11.50
C LYS A 19 4.56 -8.09 -9.98
N VAL A 20 3.53 -8.62 -9.32
CA VAL A 20 3.53 -8.96 -7.90
C VAL A 20 3.26 -10.46 -7.82
N PRO A 21 4.27 -11.32 -7.63
CA PRO A 21 4.13 -12.77 -7.85
C PRO A 21 2.96 -13.40 -7.11
N PHE A 22 2.75 -13.06 -5.84
CA PHE A 22 1.65 -13.60 -5.05
C PHE A 22 0.26 -13.09 -5.49
N VAL A 23 0.15 -11.94 -6.18
CA VAL A 23 -1.11 -11.51 -6.82
C VAL A 23 -1.34 -12.30 -8.12
N ASP A 24 -0.27 -12.59 -8.88
CA ASP A 24 -0.33 -13.45 -10.06
C ASP A 24 -0.78 -14.88 -9.71
N GLU A 25 -0.30 -15.41 -8.58
CA GLU A 25 -0.67 -16.74 -8.08
C GLU A 25 -2.15 -16.80 -7.66
N VAL A 26 -2.67 -15.74 -7.04
CA VAL A 26 -4.08 -15.64 -6.66
C VAL A 26 -5.00 -15.53 -7.87
N GLU A 27 -4.59 -14.80 -8.92
CA GLU A 27 -5.34 -14.81 -10.19
C GLU A 27 -5.51 -16.23 -10.73
N ILE A 28 -4.44 -17.04 -10.70
CA ILE A 28 -4.45 -18.45 -11.14
C ILE A 28 -5.39 -19.28 -10.26
N PHE A 29 -5.31 -19.11 -8.94
CA PHE A 29 -6.22 -19.76 -7.99
C PHE A 29 -7.67 -19.43 -8.32
N ASN A 30 -8.00 -18.15 -8.47
CA ASN A 30 -9.37 -17.71 -8.75
C ASN A 30 -9.90 -18.30 -10.06
N ASN A 31 -9.09 -18.31 -11.11
CA ASN A 31 -9.45 -18.96 -12.38
C ASN A 31 -9.67 -20.48 -12.22
N THR A 32 -8.86 -21.14 -11.39
CA THR A 32 -8.94 -22.58 -11.14
C THR A 32 -10.21 -22.96 -10.38
N PHE A 33 -10.60 -22.15 -9.38
CA PHE A 33 -11.71 -22.44 -8.47
C PHE A 33 -13.01 -21.67 -8.77
N GLY A 34 -13.09 -20.98 -9.93
CA GLY A 34 -14.27 -20.26 -10.36
C GLY A 34 -14.62 -19.06 -9.47
N LYS A 35 -13.60 -18.36 -8.97
CA LYS A 35 -13.71 -17.13 -8.18
C LYS A 35 -13.51 -15.90 -9.09
N PRO A 36 -14.04 -14.71 -8.70
CA PRO A 36 -13.94 -13.53 -9.55
C PRO A 36 -12.50 -13.00 -9.66
N ASN A 37 -12.16 -12.55 -10.87
CA ASN A 37 -10.99 -11.72 -11.16
C ASN A 37 -11.49 -10.50 -11.94
N ASN A 38 -11.29 -9.30 -11.38
CA ASN A 38 -11.55 -8.04 -12.08
C ASN A 38 -10.24 -7.50 -12.65
N TYR A 39 -10.34 -6.80 -13.78
CA TYR A 39 -9.19 -6.24 -14.52
C TYR A 39 -9.29 -4.73 -14.73
N GLU A 40 -10.39 -4.13 -14.28
CA GLU A 40 -10.59 -2.68 -14.21
C GLU A 40 -10.95 -2.32 -12.77
N PRO A 41 -10.52 -1.14 -12.26
CA PRO A 41 -10.89 -0.68 -10.93
C PRO A 41 -12.39 -0.73 -10.70
N THR A 42 -12.80 -1.41 -9.63
CA THR A 42 -14.21 -1.59 -9.30
C THR A 42 -14.43 -1.73 -7.80
N ILE A 43 -15.63 -1.39 -7.36
CA ILE A 43 -16.18 -1.79 -6.06
C ILE A 43 -17.26 -2.83 -6.36
N PRO A 44 -17.03 -4.12 -6.06
CA PRO A 44 -17.99 -5.19 -6.35
C PRO A 44 -19.20 -5.14 -5.41
N GLU A 45 -20.12 -6.10 -5.53
CA GLU A 45 -21.27 -6.16 -4.63
C GLU A 45 -20.84 -6.30 -3.17
N LYS A 46 -21.65 -5.79 -2.23
CA LYS A 46 -21.34 -5.82 -0.80
C LYS A 46 -20.96 -7.20 -0.31
N LYS A 47 -21.69 -8.23 -0.75
CA LYS A 47 -21.42 -9.62 -0.38
C LYS A 47 -20.00 -10.08 -0.78
N GLU A 48 -19.47 -9.60 -1.90
CA GLU A 48 -18.18 -10.04 -2.43
C GLU A 48 -17.02 -9.39 -1.66
N TRP A 49 -17.01 -8.06 -1.51
CA TRP A 49 -15.95 -7.41 -0.75
C TRP A 49 -16.08 -7.67 0.76
N GLN A 50 -17.29 -7.85 1.29
CA GLN A 50 -17.49 -8.21 2.69
C GLN A 50 -16.92 -9.60 2.98
N PHE A 51 -17.08 -10.56 2.06
CA PHE A 51 -16.47 -11.88 2.20
C PHE A 51 -14.94 -11.79 2.31
N VAL A 52 -14.28 -11.00 1.46
CA VAL A 52 -12.83 -10.80 1.54
C VAL A 52 -12.44 -10.07 2.83
N TYR A 53 -13.20 -9.04 3.23
CA TYR A 53 -12.97 -8.30 4.47
C TYR A 53 -13.07 -9.19 5.72
N ASP A 54 -14.13 -9.99 5.83
CA ASP A 54 -14.35 -10.89 6.96
C ASP A 54 -13.23 -11.94 7.04
N PHE A 55 -12.77 -12.44 5.89
CA PHE A 55 -11.66 -13.38 5.83
C PHE A 55 -10.34 -12.74 6.28
N ILE A 56 -10.07 -11.49 5.90
CA ILE A 56 -8.89 -10.74 6.42
C ILE A 56 -8.96 -10.61 7.95
N LEU A 57 -10.15 -10.39 8.52
CA LEU A 57 -10.30 -10.31 9.97
C LEU A 57 -10.03 -11.65 10.67
N GLU A 58 -10.45 -12.75 10.06
CA GLU A 58 -10.17 -14.11 10.52
C GLU A 58 -8.65 -14.35 10.59
N GLU A 59 -7.91 -14.14 9.50
CA GLU A 59 -6.46 -14.35 9.47
C GLU A 59 -5.69 -13.42 10.42
N LEU A 60 -6.20 -12.20 10.63
CA LEU A 60 -5.61 -11.27 11.59
C LEU A 60 -5.79 -11.75 13.04
N GLU A 61 -6.92 -12.39 13.34
CA GLU A 61 -7.16 -12.99 14.64
C GLU A 61 -6.26 -14.21 14.87
N GLU A 62 -6.07 -15.05 13.85
CA GLU A 62 -5.10 -16.16 13.91
C GLU A 62 -3.68 -15.67 14.18
N TYR A 63 -3.24 -14.60 13.51
CA TYR A 63 -1.95 -13.95 13.78
C TYR A 63 -1.83 -13.50 15.24
N ARG A 64 -2.89 -12.89 15.79
CA ARG A 64 -2.92 -12.43 17.20
C ARG A 64 -2.77 -13.61 18.14
N GLU A 65 -3.55 -14.68 17.93
CA GLU A 65 -3.50 -15.87 18.75
C GLU A 65 -2.15 -16.60 18.67
N ALA A 66 -1.57 -16.71 17.47
CA ALA A 66 -0.25 -17.31 17.26
C ALA A 66 0.83 -16.55 18.05
N CYS A 67 0.76 -15.21 18.06
CA CYS A 67 1.62 -14.36 18.87
C CYS A 67 1.43 -14.59 20.39
N GLU A 68 0.21 -14.74 20.87
CA GLU A 68 -0.08 -15.03 22.29
C GLU A 68 0.40 -16.41 22.73
N ARG A 69 0.38 -17.39 21.82
CA ARG A 69 0.92 -18.73 22.07
C ARG A 69 2.44 -18.82 21.91
N GLY A 70 3.07 -17.81 21.31
CA GLY A 70 4.50 -17.84 20.97
C GLY A 70 4.82 -18.83 19.86
N ASP A 71 3.87 -19.08 18.95
CA ASP A 71 4.01 -20.05 17.86
C ASP A 71 4.50 -19.37 16.58
N ILE A 72 5.81 -19.45 16.33
CA ILE A 72 6.43 -18.78 15.18
C ILE A 72 6.02 -19.38 13.83
N VAL A 73 5.59 -20.65 13.79
CA VAL A 73 5.17 -21.31 12.55
C VAL A 73 3.81 -20.77 12.16
N GLU A 74 2.87 -20.73 13.09
CA GLU A 74 1.53 -20.17 12.88
C GLU A 74 1.57 -18.65 12.65
N VAL A 75 2.55 -17.93 13.22
CA VAL A 75 2.78 -16.52 12.87
C VAL A 75 3.17 -16.38 11.40
N LEU A 76 4.04 -17.26 10.88
CA LEU A 76 4.42 -17.22 9.46
C LEU A 76 3.22 -17.57 8.57
N ASP A 77 2.44 -18.57 8.95
CA ASP A 77 1.23 -19.01 8.26
C ASP A 77 0.22 -17.85 8.11
N ALA A 78 -0.18 -17.26 9.23
CA ALA A 78 -1.13 -16.14 9.24
C ALA A 78 -0.60 -14.92 8.46
N LEU A 79 0.71 -14.63 8.47
CA LEU A 79 1.28 -13.55 7.63
C LEU A 79 1.19 -13.85 6.12
N CYS A 80 1.39 -15.12 5.75
CA CYS A 80 1.19 -15.59 4.39
C CYS A 80 -0.28 -15.50 3.98
N ASP A 81 -1.21 -15.95 4.82
CA ASP A 81 -2.63 -15.92 4.52
C ASP A 81 -3.18 -14.49 4.46
N ILE A 82 -2.82 -13.62 5.40
CA ILE A 82 -3.12 -12.18 5.31
C ILE A 82 -2.64 -11.63 3.97
N THR A 83 -1.42 -11.94 3.54
CA THR A 83 -0.90 -11.46 2.24
C THR A 83 -1.73 -12.00 1.08
N TYR A 84 -2.06 -13.28 1.11
CA TYR A 84 -2.83 -13.96 0.07
C TYR A 84 -4.26 -13.41 -0.06
N VAL A 85 -4.93 -13.20 1.08
CA VAL A 85 -6.35 -12.80 1.11
C VAL A 85 -6.50 -11.28 1.04
N SER A 86 -5.69 -10.52 1.78
CA SER A 86 -5.81 -9.06 1.79
C SER A 86 -5.28 -8.44 0.50
N LEU A 87 -4.06 -8.76 0.13
CA LEU A 87 -3.41 -8.13 -1.02
C LEU A 87 -3.69 -8.92 -2.29
N GLY A 88 -3.58 -10.25 -2.26
CA GLY A 88 -3.89 -11.10 -3.40
C GLY A 88 -5.36 -11.02 -3.83
N ASN A 89 -6.26 -11.58 -3.03
CA ASN A 89 -7.70 -11.61 -3.35
C ASN A 89 -8.27 -10.20 -3.42
N GLY A 90 -7.89 -9.30 -2.49
CA GLY A 90 -8.31 -7.91 -2.55
C GLY A 90 -7.90 -7.20 -3.84
N ALA A 91 -6.66 -7.34 -4.31
CA ALA A 91 -6.24 -6.68 -5.55
C ALA A 91 -6.96 -7.25 -6.78
N MET A 92 -7.17 -8.57 -6.84
CA MET A 92 -7.88 -9.20 -7.96
C MET A 92 -9.38 -8.86 -7.94
N LEU A 93 -10.01 -8.88 -6.76
CA LEU A 93 -11.42 -8.54 -6.60
C LEU A 93 -11.72 -7.10 -7.01
N HIS A 94 -10.78 -6.17 -6.76
CA HIS A 94 -10.97 -4.76 -7.08
C HIS A 94 -10.35 -4.32 -8.41
N GLY A 95 -9.75 -5.23 -9.17
CA GLY A 95 -9.09 -4.89 -10.45
C GLY A 95 -7.90 -3.94 -10.29
N LEU A 96 -7.10 -4.13 -9.23
CA LEU A 96 -5.98 -3.27 -8.86
C LEU A 96 -4.60 -3.88 -9.14
N LYS A 97 -4.55 -5.10 -9.69
CA LYS A 97 -3.34 -5.89 -9.89
C LYS A 97 -2.16 -5.10 -10.47
N ASP A 98 -2.37 -4.39 -11.58
CA ASP A 98 -1.35 -3.60 -12.28
C ASP A 98 -0.94 -2.32 -11.54
N LYS A 99 -1.74 -1.88 -10.56
CA LYS A 99 -1.52 -0.69 -9.73
C LYS A 99 -0.82 -1.01 -8.41
N VAL A 100 -0.83 -2.25 -7.92
CA VAL A 100 -0.25 -2.62 -6.60
C VAL A 100 1.23 -2.25 -6.50
N TRP A 101 2.06 -2.72 -7.44
CA TRP A 101 3.51 -2.49 -7.36
C TRP A 101 3.90 -1.00 -7.39
N PRO A 102 3.43 -0.18 -8.36
CA PRO A 102 3.78 1.23 -8.36
C PRO A 102 3.18 1.99 -7.16
N ALA A 103 2.01 1.60 -6.66
CA ALA A 103 1.45 2.15 -5.42
C ALA A 103 2.31 1.81 -4.19
N TYR A 104 2.79 0.57 -4.08
CA TYR A 104 3.69 0.17 -3.01
C TYR A 104 5.00 0.96 -3.04
N LEU A 105 5.60 1.17 -4.22
CA LEU A 105 6.82 1.98 -4.36
C LEU A 105 6.61 3.44 -3.92
N GLU A 106 5.46 4.03 -4.22
CA GLU A 106 5.09 5.37 -3.75
C GLU A 106 4.95 5.43 -2.22
N VAL A 107 4.27 4.44 -1.63
CA VAL A 107 4.13 4.31 -0.17
C VAL A 107 5.50 4.13 0.48
N GLN A 108 6.35 3.29 -0.09
CA GLN A 108 7.70 3.05 0.40
C GLN A 108 8.56 4.31 0.33
N GLY A 109 8.54 5.02 -0.81
CA GLY A 109 9.22 6.31 -0.95
C GLY A 109 8.76 7.32 0.10
N SER A 110 7.45 7.45 0.31
CA SER A 110 6.88 8.33 1.34
C SER A 110 7.32 7.91 2.75
N ASN A 111 7.32 6.61 3.06
CA ASN A 111 7.79 6.09 4.34
C ASN A 111 9.26 6.41 4.56
N MET A 112 10.11 6.25 3.55
CA MET A 112 11.53 6.58 3.64
C MET A 112 11.78 8.09 3.75
N SER A 113 10.87 8.93 3.24
CA SER A 113 10.92 10.40 3.40
C SER A 113 10.71 10.89 4.84
N LYS A 114 10.33 9.99 5.77
CA LYS A 114 10.24 10.31 7.20
C LYS A 114 11.61 10.59 7.83
N ALA A 115 12.70 10.12 7.24
CA ALA A 115 14.05 10.40 7.72
C ALA A 115 14.45 11.87 7.48
N CYS A 116 15.15 12.47 8.45
CA CYS A 116 15.79 13.78 8.32
C CYS A 116 17.23 13.62 7.81
N LYS A 117 17.68 14.55 6.97
CA LYS A 117 19.01 14.52 6.36
C LYS A 117 20.04 15.30 7.18
N THR A 118 19.60 16.25 7.99
CA THR A 118 20.47 17.07 8.84
C THR A 118 19.98 17.06 10.28
N GLU A 119 20.88 17.37 11.20
CA GLU A 119 20.55 17.51 12.62
C GLU A 119 19.55 18.67 12.83
N GLU A 120 19.70 19.77 12.09
CA GLU A 120 18.77 20.90 12.11
C GLU A 120 17.35 20.47 11.73
N GLU A 121 17.20 19.70 10.64
CA GLU A 121 15.89 19.13 10.25
C GLU A 121 15.31 18.24 11.35
N ALA A 122 16.16 17.45 12.02
CA ALA A 122 15.73 16.57 13.10
C ALA A 122 15.26 17.35 14.34
N ILE A 123 15.97 18.41 14.72
CA ILE A 123 15.59 19.31 15.84
C ILE A 123 14.26 19.99 15.54
N LEU A 124 14.09 20.55 14.35
CA LEU A 124 12.83 21.18 13.93
C LEU A 124 11.68 20.17 13.91
N THR A 125 11.94 18.96 13.41
CA THR A 125 10.96 17.87 13.40
C THR A 125 10.56 17.47 14.83
N VAL A 126 11.50 17.32 15.76
CA VAL A 126 11.19 17.03 17.18
C VAL A 126 10.30 18.11 17.77
N SER A 127 10.64 19.39 17.55
CA SER A 127 9.87 20.52 18.08
C SER A 127 8.42 20.49 17.57
N GLN A 128 8.24 20.36 16.25
CA GLN A 128 6.91 20.30 15.64
C GLN A 128 6.11 19.08 16.12
N ARG A 129 6.71 17.88 16.06
CA ARG A 129 6.00 16.63 16.36
C ARG A 129 5.68 16.48 17.84
N SER A 130 6.54 16.98 18.73
CA SER A 130 6.22 16.98 20.17
C SER A 130 4.99 17.84 20.47
N LYS A 131 4.87 18.99 19.81
CA LYS A 131 3.70 19.88 19.93
C LYS A 131 2.43 19.24 19.37
N GLU A 132 2.51 18.62 18.20
CA GLU A 132 1.36 17.99 17.54
C GLU A 132 0.84 16.75 18.29
N GLN A 133 1.73 15.93 18.87
CA GLN A 133 1.33 14.75 19.62
C GLN A 133 0.94 15.06 21.07
N GLY A 134 1.34 16.22 21.61
CA GLY A 134 1.18 16.54 23.02
C GLY A 134 2.05 15.69 23.95
N GLU A 135 3.13 15.09 23.42
CA GLU A 135 4.06 14.22 24.15
C GLU A 135 5.47 14.34 23.57
N ALA A 136 6.48 13.93 24.34
CA ALA A 136 7.88 14.13 23.98
C ALA A 136 8.33 13.29 22.77
N CYS A 137 9.00 13.93 21.81
CA CYS A 137 9.78 13.27 20.76
C CYS A 137 11.28 13.50 20.97
N HIS A 138 12.10 12.62 20.40
CA HIS A 138 13.55 12.76 20.33
C HIS A 138 14.05 12.28 18.96
N PHE A 139 15.31 12.55 18.63
CA PHE A 139 15.91 12.00 17.42
C PHE A 139 17.15 11.16 17.76
N GLU A 140 17.42 10.17 16.91
CA GLU A 140 18.66 9.39 16.95
C GLU A 140 19.39 9.58 15.61
N LYS A 141 20.71 9.82 15.65
CA LYS A 141 21.57 9.78 14.46
C LYS A 141 21.95 8.33 14.18
N LEU A 142 21.51 7.79 13.04
CA LEU A 142 21.84 6.41 12.65
C LEU A 142 23.15 6.34 11.86
N GLU A 143 23.35 7.29 10.96
CA GLU A 143 24.60 7.46 10.19
C GLU A 143 24.72 8.93 9.75
N GLU A 144 25.85 9.28 9.13
CA GLU A 144 26.02 10.61 8.55
C GLU A 144 24.92 10.89 7.52
N GLY A 145 24.24 12.02 7.65
CA GLY A 145 23.12 12.37 6.78
C GLY A 145 21.81 11.59 7.02
N ARG A 146 21.67 10.83 8.12
CA ARG A 146 20.42 10.12 8.46
C ARG A 146 20.07 10.22 9.95
N TYR A 147 19.02 10.98 10.23
CA TYR A 147 18.46 11.19 11.57
C TYR A 147 17.01 10.73 11.59
N ILE A 148 16.62 9.92 12.57
CA ILE A 148 15.25 9.44 12.71
C ILE A 148 14.64 10.07 13.95
N VAL A 149 13.47 10.70 13.77
CA VAL A 149 12.69 11.25 14.88
C VAL A 149 11.70 10.20 15.37
N TYR A 150 11.71 9.96 16.67
CA TYR A 150 10.83 9.02 17.34
C TYR A 150 9.94 9.73 18.36
N ARG A 151 8.72 9.21 18.50
CA ARG A 151 7.96 9.43 19.73
C ARG A 151 8.63 8.64 20.86
N SER A 152 8.85 9.30 22.00
CA SER A 152 9.70 8.74 23.05
C SER A 152 9.10 7.55 23.79
N ARG A 153 7.76 7.45 23.88
CA ARG A 153 7.08 6.39 24.64
C ARG A 153 7.21 5.01 24.01
N ASP A 154 7.10 4.92 22.69
CA ASP A 154 6.95 3.65 21.95
C ASP A 154 7.88 3.53 20.75
N LYS A 155 8.82 4.46 20.59
CA LYS A 155 9.73 4.54 19.43
C LYS A 155 9.00 4.55 18.08
N LYS A 156 7.76 5.06 18.02
CA LYS A 156 7.07 5.27 16.74
C LYS A 156 7.85 6.29 15.91
N VAL A 157 8.20 5.92 14.67
CA VAL A 157 8.84 6.82 13.70
C VAL A 157 7.89 7.97 13.35
N MET A 158 8.37 9.19 13.57
CA MET A 158 7.66 10.42 13.26
C MET A 158 8.01 10.93 11.87
N LYS A 159 7.09 11.70 11.28
CA LYS A 159 7.27 12.26 9.94
C LYS A 159 8.23 13.46 10.00
N SER A 160 9.32 13.45 9.22
CA SER A 160 10.15 14.64 8.97
C SER A 160 9.30 15.87 8.63
N ILE A 161 9.83 17.08 8.88
CA ILE A 161 9.26 18.32 8.34
C ILE A 161 9.22 18.33 6.80
N ASN A 162 10.13 17.60 6.15
CA ASN A 162 10.22 17.46 4.69
C ASN A 162 9.50 16.20 4.17
N TYR A 163 8.70 15.54 5.01
CA TYR A 163 7.88 14.39 4.63
C TYR A 163 6.89 14.77 3.53
N TYR A 164 6.70 13.88 2.54
CA TYR A 164 5.59 13.97 1.59
C TYR A 164 4.58 12.85 1.82
N ARG A 165 3.29 13.16 1.69
CA ARG A 165 2.20 12.17 1.70
C ARG A 165 2.22 11.41 0.36
N PRO A 166 2.10 10.06 0.36
CA PRO A 166 2.07 9.34 -0.90
C PRO A 166 0.81 9.73 -1.67
N ASP A 167 0.97 10.03 -2.96
CA ASP A 167 -0.16 10.29 -3.84
C ASP A 167 -0.50 9.03 -4.63
N LEU A 168 -1.54 8.31 -4.20
CA LEU A 168 -2.03 7.12 -4.88
C LEU A 168 -3.06 7.44 -5.97
N SER A 169 -3.62 8.65 -5.98
CA SER A 169 -4.64 9.04 -6.97
C SER A 169 -4.06 9.08 -8.39
N LYS A 170 -2.75 9.35 -8.52
CA LYS A 170 -2.02 9.35 -9.79
C LYS A 170 -2.00 8.01 -10.54
N PHE A 171 -2.39 6.90 -9.89
CA PHE A 171 -2.50 5.58 -10.51
C PHE A 171 -3.88 5.30 -11.10
N PHE A 172 -4.80 6.26 -10.95
CA PHE A 172 -6.16 6.20 -11.46
C PHE A 172 -6.43 7.38 -12.39
N THR A 173 -7.27 7.14 -13.38
CA THR A 173 -7.95 8.17 -14.16
C THR A 173 -9.14 8.71 -13.38
N GLN A 174 -9.59 9.91 -13.73
CA GLN A 174 -10.78 10.49 -13.12
C GLN A 174 -12.02 9.60 -13.34
N ASP A 175 -12.17 9.04 -14.55
CA ASP A 175 -13.26 8.13 -14.89
C ASP A 175 -13.25 6.84 -14.04
N GLU A 176 -12.07 6.23 -13.79
CA GLU A 176 -11.95 5.05 -12.91
C GLU A 176 -12.42 5.38 -11.48
N ILE A 177 -12.06 6.56 -10.97
CA ILE A 177 -12.47 7.00 -9.62
C ILE A 177 -13.98 7.25 -9.58
N GLU A 178 -14.52 8.03 -10.53
CA GLU A 178 -15.93 8.42 -10.56
C GLU A 178 -16.86 7.22 -10.69
N LYS A 179 -16.49 6.21 -11.49
CA LYS A 179 -17.26 4.96 -11.62
C LYS A 179 -17.35 4.15 -10.33
N CYS A 180 -16.35 4.27 -9.45
CA CYS A 180 -16.30 3.56 -8.19
C CYS A 180 -16.99 4.31 -7.04
N LEU A 181 -17.33 5.59 -7.23
CA LEU A 181 -18.11 6.32 -6.24
C LEU A 181 -19.50 5.69 -6.15
N PRO A 182 -20.11 5.63 -4.95
CA PRO A 182 -21.52 5.28 -4.85
C PRO A 182 -22.28 6.30 -5.69
N ASN A 183 -22.81 5.87 -6.83
CA ASN A 183 -23.70 6.69 -7.64
C ASN A 183 -24.79 7.20 -6.70
N GLY A 184 -25.24 8.45 -6.87
CA GLY A 184 -26.42 8.98 -6.20
C GLY A 184 -27.73 8.25 -6.57
N ASP A 185 -27.62 7.04 -7.12
CA ASP A 185 -28.69 6.09 -7.35
C ASP A 185 -28.92 5.29 -6.06
N PRO A 186 -30.04 5.53 -5.35
CA PRO A 186 -30.38 4.85 -4.11
C PRO A 186 -30.61 3.34 -4.26
N GLU A 187 -30.49 2.77 -5.46
CA GLU A 187 -30.49 1.32 -5.66
C GLU A 187 -29.09 0.68 -5.65
N THR A 188 -28.00 1.47 -5.67
CA THR A 188 -26.61 1.00 -5.46
C THR A 188 -26.22 0.92 -3.98
N ILE A 189 -27.20 0.84 -3.07
CA ILE A 189 -26.95 0.82 -1.63
C ILE A 189 -26.42 -0.55 -1.17
N ILE A 190 -25.16 -0.52 -0.70
CA ILE A 190 -24.65 -1.10 0.55
C ILE A 190 -25.35 -2.35 1.08
#